data_AF-A0A7W9W683-F1
#
_entry.id   AF-A0A7W9W683-F1
#
_cell.length_a   1.000
_cell.length_b   1.000
_cell.length_c   1.000
_cell.angle_alpha   90.00
_cell.angle_beta   90.00
_cell.angle_gamma   90.00
#
_symmetry.space_group_name_H-M   'P 1'
#
loop_
_entity.id
_entity.type
_entity.pdbx_description
1 polymer ?
#
loop_
_entity_poly.entity_id
_entity_poly.type
_entity_poly.pdbx_seq_one_letter_code
_entity_poly.pdbx_strand_id
1 'polypeptide(L)'
;MTHLTKKRSRRSTRKPEEGMAMVGTMLVLLGVTSMVIVGAIQGLNNAQVFNGSLSEDSHNQLSQANQRGNRFQAEVLSETGIRLAIQWLVQQTTAPTNTAAFSPGSVASFYNGTEATGWTKLTFSQGPTVNQLASIPQQPGDIYVRFYPFSSNSTGARKMYAIESRGEYMGFTFLSRIFVRQNSFSRYAYFSDTCPTSWWVTGLTRFQGPVHVNGVNTAGTAVDPAATLSIIWTSMVAATSSRIFTYADTDYFTTAMTASQLKWYRKTSTGTSLSTPSSSRWTNVTAAAVAPQTGVPLVPMPVANTNQRVAALGNATAITSVGVQIPGVGTPTAGIYINGDVKEMFLKTFDQLGGTYAPGLGDTSQQIQVIQYNASTQKDIKTVIDMIPGSNTTNVYVYQRNNTNAAWDNGGTWTYSSGTTYSGVPNGVIYVNGDIGEQTGSMRGGLAGTIANSIMVNGVVSRQWGMLIATEQTKGININGGIVYRNLISNSTNANNILSTAAAATAQSGMMGLVAGNMRITDTDDGGTALTNVSVHAICMAYNTFNATNPSTRAAGVFNLIGGYIVKNNGTFGSALPDGTVENGFLMNRNFDQRVTDTPPPAFPAVEKQYQILSYQRAVTSLE
;
A
#
# COMPACT_ATOMS: atom_id res chain seq x y z
N MET A 1 -54.75 14.19 -34.65
CA MET A 1 -53.37 14.01 -35.16
C MET A 1 -52.71 12.92 -34.36
N THR A 2 -52.61 11.74 -34.96
CA THR A 2 -52.22 10.47 -34.35
C THR A 2 -50.71 10.30 -34.52
N HIS A 3 -49.93 10.35 -33.44
CA HIS A 3 -48.49 10.07 -33.49
C HIS A 3 -48.19 8.68 -32.94
N LEU A 4 -47.87 7.77 -33.87
CA LEU A 4 -47.35 6.42 -33.67
C LEU A 4 -45.90 6.46 -33.18
N THR A 5 -45.63 5.95 -31.98
CA THR A 5 -44.26 5.75 -31.48
C THR A 5 -43.79 4.32 -31.76
N LYS A 6 -42.83 4.21 -32.68
CA LYS A 6 -42.25 2.97 -33.20
C LYS A 6 -41.29 2.34 -32.18
N LYS A 7 -41.67 1.24 -31.55
CA LYS A 7 -40.84 0.46 -30.61
C LYS A 7 -39.76 -0.32 -31.39
N ARG A 8 -38.52 0.20 -31.44
CA ARG A 8 -37.36 -0.52 -32.01
C ARG A 8 -36.76 -1.46 -30.95
N SER A 9 -36.97 -2.76 -31.14
CA SER A 9 -36.25 -3.84 -30.45
C SER A 9 -34.77 -3.81 -30.85
N ARG A 10 -33.89 -3.42 -29.92
CA ARG A 10 -32.43 -3.54 -30.11
C ARG A 10 -32.03 -5.01 -29.89
N ARG A 11 -31.56 -5.66 -30.97
CA ARG A 11 -30.86 -6.94 -30.93
C ARG A 11 -29.62 -6.81 -30.02
N SER A 12 -29.57 -7.65 -28.99
CA SER A 12 -28.38 -7.88 -28.18
C SER A 12 -27.28 -8.51 -29.05
N THR A 13 -26.25 -7.73 -29.38
CA THR A 13 -25.01 -8.25 -29.95
C THR A 13 -24.20 -8.88 -28.84
N ARG A 14 -24.14 -10.21 -28.82
CA ARG A 14 -23.26 -10.98 -27.92
C ARG A 14 -21.82 -10.56 -28.13
N LYS A 15 -21.11 -10.35 -27.03
CA LYS A 15 -19.69 -9.92 -27.01
C LYS A 15 -18.80 -11.05 -27.55
N PRO A 16 -17.76 -10.75 -28.36
CA PRO A 16 -16.87 -11.76 -28.95
C PRO A 16 -15.94 -12.48 -27.96
N GLU A 17 -15.92 -12.09 -26.68
CA GLU A 17 -14.93 -12.56 -25.70
C GLU A 17 -15.34 -13.85 -24.96
N GLU A 18 -16.64 -14.14 -24.85
CA GLU A 18 -17.11 -15.49 -24.44
C GLU A 18 -16.74 -16.54 -25.50
N GLY A 19 -16.46 -16.10 -26.73
CA GLY A 19 -15.98 -16.97 -27.80
C GLY A 19 -14.54 -17.45 -27.60
N MET A 20 -13.62 -16.64 -27.08
CA MET A 20 -12.18 -16.99 -27.19
C MET A 20 -11.68 -17.99 -26.13
N ALA A 21 -12.18 -17.94 -24.89
CA ALA A 21 -11.88 -18.99 -23.90
C ALA A 21 -12.54 -20.32 -24.29
N MET A 22 -13.78 -20.26 -24.80
CA MET A 22 -14.52 -21.40 -25.33
C MET A 22 -13.86 -21.97 -26.60
N VAL A 23 -13.27 -21.13 -27.46
CA VAL A 23 -12.51 -21.52 -28.65
C VAL A 23 -11.19 -22.18 -28.27
N GLY A 24 -10.49 -21.73 -27.21
CA GLY A 24 -9.29 -22.40 -26.71
C GLY A 24 -9.58 -23.81 -26.17
N THR A 25 -10.64 -23.95 -25.37
CA THR A 25 -11.08 -25.27 -24.87
C THR A 25 -11.66 -26.13 -25.99
N MET A 26 -12.40 -25.57 -26.94
CA MET A 26 -12.92 -26.26 -28.13
C MET A 26 -11.80 -26.65 -29.11
N LEU A 27 -10.70 -25.89 -29.24
CA LEU A 27 -9.56 -26.27 -30.09
C LEU A 27 -8.78 -27.44 -29.51
N VAL A 28 -8.63 -27.50 -28.18
CA VAL A 28 -8.06 -28.67 -27.50
C VAL A 28 -9.02 -29.87 -27.65
N LEU A 29 -10.32 -29.67 -27.49
CA LEU A 29 -11.32 -30.74 -27.67
C LEU A 29 -11.37 -31.22 -29.13
N LEU A 30 -11.34 -30.30 -30.11
CA LEU A 30 -11.29 -30.58 -31.55
C LEU A 30 -9.99 -31.28 -31.93
N GLY A 31 -8.85 -30.90 -31.33
CA GLY A 31 -7.57 -31.60 -31.46
C GLY A 31 -7.64 -33.05 -30.96
N VAL A 32 -8.27 -33.28 -29.81
CA VAL A 32 -8.48 -34.63 -29.26
C VAL A 32 -9.46 -35.44 -30.10
N THR A 33 -10.59 -34.88 -30.55
CA THR A 33 -11.53 -35.60 -31.42
C THR A 33 -10.99 -35.83 -32.83
N SER A 34 -10.18 -34.93 -33.38
CA SER A 34 -9.58 -35.11 -34.71
C SER A 34 -8.48 -36.17 -34.71
N MET A 35 -7.70 -36.32 -33.63
CA MET A 35 -6.77 -37.44 -33.47
C MET A 35 -7.50 -38.79 -33.40
N VAL A 36 -8.65 -38.85 -32.71
CA VAL A 36 -9.49 -40.06 -32.64
C VAL A 36 -10.10 -40.39 -34.01
N ILE A 37 -10.56 -39.39 -34.77
CA ILE A 37 -11.16 -39.58 -36.10
C ILE A 37 -10.09 -39.95 -37.16
N VAL A 38 -8.90 -39.35 -37.13
CA VAL A 38 -7.82 -39.71 -38.07
C VAL A 38 -7.29 -41.13 -37.80
N GLY A 39 -7.21 -41.55 -36.54
CA GLY A 39 -6.91 -42.94 -36.18
C GLY A 39 -7.99 -43.93 -36.64
N ALA A 40 -9.26 -43.56 -36.54
CA ALA A 40 -10.38 -44.39 -37.00
C ALA A 40 -10.48 -44.49 -38.54
N ILE A 41 -10.15 -43.42 -39.28
CA ILE A 41 -10.22 -43.39 -40.75
C ILE A 41 -9.03 -44.11 -41.39
N GLN A 42 -7.82 -44.06 -40.81
CA GLN A 42 -6.69 -44.83 -41.33
C GLN A 42 -6.81 -46.34 -41.06
N GLY A 43 -7.56 -46.75 -40.04
CA GLY A 43 -7.85 -48.16 -39.76
C GLY A 43 -8.82 -48.83 -40.74
N LEU A 44 -9.63 -48.06 -41.48
CA LEU A 44 -10.66 -48.61 -42.37
C LEU A 44 -10.15 -49.03 -43.76
N ASN A 45 -8.96 -48.59 -44.18
CA ASN A 45 -8.41 -48.93 -45.50
C ASN A 45 -7.43 -50.13 -45.50
N ASN A 46 -7.19 -50.78 -44.35
CA ASN A 46 -6.27 -51.93 -44.23
C ASN A 46 -6.82 -53.04 -43.32
N ALA A 47 -8.11 -53.37 -43.49
CA ALA A 47 -8.89 -54.19 -42.57
C ALA A 47 -8.63 -55.73 -42.61
N GLN A 48 -7.46 -56.21 -43.03
CA GLN A 48 -7.20 -57.67 -43.09
C GLN A 48 -5.97 -58.21 -42.36
N VAL A 49 -5.17 -57.41 -41.64
CA VAL A 49 -3.94 -57.96 -41.01
C VAL A 49 -3.71 -57.59 -39.52
N PHE A 50 -4.52 -56.72 -38.89
CA PHE A 50 -4.27 -56.29 -37.49
C PHE A 50 -5.40 -56.65 -36.52
N ASN A 51 -5.60 -57.94 -36.24
CA ASN A 51 -6.66 -58.43 -35.35
C ASN A 51 -6.23 -58.59 -33.87
N GLY A 52 -5.25 -57.81 -33.39
CA GLY A 52 -4.75 -57.97 -32.01
C GLY A 52 -4.25 -56.72 -31.29
N SER A 53 -3.45 -55.85 -31.93
CA SER A 53 -2.72 -54.81 -31.15
C SER A 53 -3.39 -53.44 -31.07
N LEU A 54 -4.33 -53.10 -31.95
CA LEU A 54 -4.99 -51.77 -31.96
C LEU A 54 -5.97 -51.55 -30.79
N SER A 55 -6.50 -52.65 -30.22
CA SER A 55 -7.39 -52.62 -29.05
C SER A 55 -6.66 -52.20 -27.77
N GLU A 56 -5.43 -52.69 -27.58
CA GLU A 56 -4.63 -52.39 -26.39
C GLU A 56 -4.08 -50.97 -26.44
N ASP A 57 -3.60 -50.51 -27.60
CA ASP A 57 -3.09 -49.16 -27.76
C ASP A 57 -4.18 -48.10 -27.54
N SER A 58 -5.38 -48.33 -28.07
CA SER A 58 -6.52 -47.42 -27.87
C SER A 58 -7.02 -47.40 -26.42
N HIS A 59 -7.05 -48.56 -25.73
CA HIS A 59 -7.34 -48.62 -24.29
C HIS A 59 -6.27 -47.91 -23.46
N ASN A 60 -4.99 -48.10 -23.78
CA ASN A 60 -3.88 -47.45 -23.10
C ASN A 60 -3.93 -45.93 -23.30
N GLN A 61 -4.22 -45.45 -24.51
CA GLN A 61 -4.38 -44.03 -24.79
C GLN A 61 -5.58 -43.42 -24.08
N LEU A 62 -6.73 -44.11 -24.04
CA LEU A 62 -7.92 -43.66 -23.32
C LEU A 62 -7.68 -43.63 -21.80
N SER A 63 -7.01 -44.65 -21.25
CA SER A 63 -6.62 -44.70 -19.84
C SER A 63 -5.68 -43.54 -19.49
N GLN A 64 -4.66 -43.27 -20.31
CA GLN A 64 -3.77 -42.13 -20.13
C GLN A 64 -4.50 -40.78 -20.27
N ALA A 65 -5.49 -40.68 -21.16
CA ALA A 65 -6.32 -39.48 -21.28
C ALA A 65 -7.16 -39.26 -20.02
N ASN A 66 -7.78 -40.31 -19.49
CA ASN A 66 -8.56 -40.26 -18.25
C ASN A 66 -7.68 -39.89 -17.04
N GLN A 67 -6.48 -40.48 -16.92
CA GLN A 67 -5.52 -40.13 -15.87
C GLN A 67 -5.09 -38.66 -15.95
N ARG A 68 -4.84 -38.13 -17.16
CA ARG A 68 -4.55 -36.70 -17.37
C ARG A 68 -5.74 -35.82 -16.98
N GLY A 69 -6.95 -36.22 -17.34
CA GLY A 69 -8.18 -35.53 -16.94
C GLY A 69 -8.35 -35.47 -15.42
N ASN A 70 -8.21 -36.60 -14.74
CA ASN A 70 -8.34 -36.68 -13.28
C ASN A 70 -7.26 -35.86 -12.56
N ARG A 71 -6.01 -35.91 -13.03
CA ARG A 71 -4.92 -35.07 -12.53
C ARG A 71 -5.21 -33.58 -12.70
N PHE A 72 -5.72 -33.17 -13.86
CA PHE A 72 -6.11 -31.78 -14.10
C PHE A 72 -7.24 -31.34 -13.15
N GLN A 73 -8.21 -32.20 -12.85
CA GLN A 73 -9.26 -31.88 -11.87
C GLN A 73 -8.69 -31.70 -10.45
N ALA A 74 -7.77 -32.56 -10.00
CA ALA A 74 -7.08 -32.39 -8.72
C ALA A 74 -6.31 -31.04 -8.66
N GLU A 75 -5.68 -30.63 -9.75
CA GLU A 75 -5.02 -29.31 -9.86
C GLU A 75 -6.02 -28.15 -9.75
N VAL A 76 -7.14 -28.21 -10.48
CA VAL A 76 -8.21 -27.19 -10.42
C VAL A 76 -8.79 -27.08 -9.00
N LEU A 77 -9.02 -28.20 -8.33
CA LEU A 77 -9.48 -28.24 -6.94
C LEU A 77 -8.46 -27.60 -5.99
N SER A 78 -7.18 -27.94 -6.15
CA SER A 78 -6.09 -27.32 -5.38
C SER A 78 -6.06 -25.79 -5.59
N GLU A 79 -6.13 -25.30 -6.82
CA GLU A 79 -6.19 -23.85 -7.08
C GLU A 79 -7.44 -23.18 -6.51
N THR A 80 -8.58 -23.89 -6.55
CA THR A 80 -9.84 -23.41 -5.97
C THR A 80 -9.71 -23.21 -4.47
N GLY A 81 -9.08 -24.14 -3.75
CA GLY A 81 -8.80 -23.98 -2.32
C GLY A 81 -7.92 -22.77 -2.01
N ILE A 82 -6.92 -22.46 -2.83
CA ILE A 82 -6.12 -21.24 -2.70
C ILE A 82 -6.98 -19.97 -2.84
N ARG A 83 -7.90 -19.94 -3.82
CA ARG A 83 -8.78 -18.78 -4.02
C ARG A 83 -9.72 -18.57 -2.85
N LEU A 84 -10.34 -19.64 -2.36
CA LEU A 84 -11.22 -19.61 -1.18
C LEU A 84 -10.45 -19.17 0.07
N ALA A 85 -9.20 -19.62 0.23
CA ALA A 85 -8.31 -19.24 1.31
C ALA A 85 -8.03 -17.73 1.31
N ILE A 86 -7.67 -17.15 0.16
CA ILE A 86 -7.46 -15.71 0.03
C ILE A 86 -8.76 -14.94 0.29
N GLN A 87 -9.88 -15.39 -0.30
CA GLN A 87 -11.18 -14.76 -0.10
C GLN A 87 -11.57 -14.72 1.38
N TRP A 88 -11.35 -15.80 2.11
CA TRP A 88 -11.57 -15.86 3.55
C TRP A 88 -10.66 -14.90 4.31
N LEU A 89 -9.37 -14.81 3.97
CA LEU A 89 -8.45 -13.82 4.58
C LEU A 89 -8.97 -12.39 4.37
N VAL A 90 -9.46 -12.09 3.18
CA VAL A 90 -10.07 -10.79 2.83
C VAL A 90 -11.36 -10.54 3.65
N GLN A 91 -12.09 -11.58 4.03
CA GLN A 91 -13.32 -11.44 4.83
C GLN A 91 -13.07 -11.28 6.33
N GLN A 92 -11.88 -11.59 6.83
CA GLN A 92 -11.58 -11.46 8.26
C GLN A 92 -11.69 -9.99 8.72
N THR A 93 -12.28 -9.77 9.89
CA THR A 93 -12.35 -8.45 10.54
C THR A 93 -10.98 -7.98 11.00
N THR A 94 -10.13 -8.91 11.45
CA THR A 94 -8.73 -8.69 11.77
C THR A 94 -7.90 -9.79 11.14
N ALA A 95 -6.74 -9.43 10.60
CA ALA A 95 -5.86 -10.41 9.97
C ALA A 95 -5.37 -11.44 11.02
N PRO A 96 -5.53 -12.76 10.78
CA PRO A 96 -5.16 -13.78 11.76
C PRO A 96 -3.69 -13.70 12.20
N THR A 97 -3.42 -13.69 13.50
CA THR A 97 -2.06 -13.51 14.06
C THR A 97 -1.39 -14.82 14.47
N ASN A 98 -2.17 -15.86 14.74
CA ASN A 98 -1.75 -17.20 15.17
C ASN A 98 -2.32 -18.26 14.20
N THR A 99 -2.08 -19.55 14.48
CA THR A 99 -2.68 -20.70 13.78
C THR A 99 -4.20 -20.76 14.04
N ALA A 100 -4.91 -19.67 13.80
CA ALA A 100 -6.35 -19.69 13.68
C ALA A 100 -6.68 -20.74 12.63
N ALA A 101 -7.37 -21.79 13.04
CA ALA A 101 -7.85 -22.80 12.11
C ALA A 101 -8.67 -22.08 11.05
N PHE A 102 -8.31 -22.29 9.79
CA PHE A 102 -9.11 -21.81 8.68
C PHE A 102 -10.53 -22.35 8.88
N SER A 103 -11.48 -21.45 9.13
CA SER A 103 -12.86 -21.81 9.38
C SER A 103 -13.72 -20.87 8.54
N PRO A 104 -14.06 -21.23 7.30
CA PRO A 104 -14.89 -20.41 6.43
C PRO A 104 -16.37 -20.36 6.87
N GLY A 105 -16.66 -20.72 8.12
CA GLY A 105 -18.00 -21.02 8.66
C GLY A 105 -19.02 -19.88 8.71
N SER A 106 -18.77 -18.72 8.11
CA SER A 106 -19.82 -17.73 7.82
C SER A 106 -20.45 -17.89 6.43
N VAL A 107 -19.96 -18.81 5.59
CA VAL A 107 -20.66 -19.24 4.36
C VAL A 107 -21.39 -20.55 4.67
N ALA A 108 -22.70 -20.49 4.80
CA ALA A 108 -23.58 -21.40 5.55
C ALA A 108 -23.69 -22.88 5.10
N SER A 109 -22.65 -23.53 4.56
CA SER A 109 -22.77 -24.94 4.11
C SER A 109 -21.49 -25.79 4.10
N PHE A 110 -20.38 -25.39 4.75
CA PHE A 110 -19.17 -26.21 4.80
C PHE A 110 -19.11 -27.07 6.07
N TYR A 111 -19.02 -28.40 5.91
CA TYR A 111 -18.75 -29.33 7.01
C TYR A 111 -17.28 -29.21 7.43
N ASN A 112 -17.04 -28.86 8.70
CA ASN A 112 -15.70 -28.62 9.23
C ASN A 112 -15.19 -29.89 9.95
N GLY A 113 -14.64 -30.83 9.19
CA GLY A 113 -13.94 -32.00 9.75
C GLY A 113 -12.49 -31.66 10.02
N THR A 114 -12.06 -31.65 11.28
CA THR A 114 -10.65 -31.47 11.64
C THR A 114 -9.92 -32.80 11.49
N GLU A 115 -9.10 -32.96 10.46
CA GLU A 115 -8.13 -34.07 10.44
C GLU A 115 -7.01 -33.80 11.47
N ALA A 116 -6.45 -34.85 12.06
CA ALA A 116 -5.44 -34.78 13.12
C ALA A 116 -4.15 -34.03 12.75
N THR A 117 -3.99 -33.62 11.50
CA THR A 117 -2.79 -32.95 10.97
C THR A 117 -2.99 -31.44 10.75
N GLY A 118 -4.12 -30.83 11.10
CA GLY A 118 -4.32 -29.38 10.94
C GLY A 118 -4.64 -28.94 9.51
N TRP A 119 -5.10 -29.86 8.65
CA TRP A 119 -5.80 -29.52 7.41
C TRP A 119 -7.26 -29.23 7.70
N THR A 120 -7.82 -28.22 7.03
CA THR A 120 -9.27 -27.98 7.02
C THR A 120 -9.84 -28.55 5.72
N LYS A 121 -10.67 -29.59 5.83
CA LYS A 121 -11.37 -30.17 4.69
C LYS A 121 -12.56 -29.28 4.30
N LEU A 122 -12.66 -28.96 3.02
CA LEU A 122 -13.81 -28.27 2.42
C LEU A 122 -14.58 -29.28 1.56
N THR A 123 -15.69 -29.78 2.11
CA THR A 123 -16.61 -30.63 1.35
C THR A 123 -17.68 -29.78 0.70
N PHE A 124 -17.83 -29.90 -0.62
CA PHE A 124 -18.92 -29.27 -1.36
C PHE A 124 -20.07 -30.28 -1.44
N SER A 125 -21.24 -29.92 -0.90
CA SER A 125 -22.44 -30.79 -0.96
C SER A 125 -22.96 -30.99 -2.39
N GLN A 126 -22.58 -30.10 -3.29
CA GLN A 126 -22.67 -30.25 -4.74
C GLN A 126 -21.29 -29.83 -5.26
N GLY A 127 -20.55 -30.74 -5.92
CA GLY A 127 -19.25 -30.40 -6.49
C GLY A 127 -19.34 -29.12 -7.34
N PRO A 128 -18.30 -28.29 -7.41
CA PRO A 128 -18.34 -27.07 -8.20
C PRO A 128 -18.73 -27.43 -9.63
N THR A 129 -19.97 -27.14 -10.01
CA THR A 129 -20.52 -27.52 -11.30
C THR A 129 -19.79 -26.73 -12.37
N VAL A 130 -18.77 -27.33 -12.95
CA VAL A 130 -18.22 -26.89 -14.23
C VAL A 130 -19.32 -27.16 -15.25
N ASN A 131 -19.96 -26.09 -15.69
CA ASN A 131 -21.33 -26.04 -16.16
C ASN A 131 -21.60 -26.68 -17.55
N GLN A 132 -20.90 -27.74 -17.99
CA GLN A 132 -21.00 -28.16 -19.41
C GLN A 132 -21.08 -29.66 -19.79
N LEU A 133 -21.06 -30.63 -18.87
CA LEU A 133 -21.27 -32.05 -19.26
C LEU A 133 -22.25 -32.75 -18.33
N ALA A 134 -23.55 -32.61 -18.62
CA ALA A 134 -24.67 -33.05 -17.80
C ALA A 134 -24.90 -34.59 -17.73
N SER A 135 -23.96 -35.43 -18.17
CA SER A 135 -24.19 -36.87 -18.30
C SER A 135 -23.11 -37.79 -17.74
N ILE A 136 -22.08 -37.27 -17.05
CA ILE A 136 -21.09 -38.10 -16.37
C ILE A 136 -21.29 -37.95 -14.86
N PRO A 137 -21.43 -39.04 -14.08
CA PRO A 137 -21.43 -38.97 -12.63
C PRO A 137 -20.12 -38.33 -12.16
N GLN A 138 -20.15 -37.05 -11.82
CA GLN A 138 -18.99 -36.38 -11.22
C GLN A 138 -18.86 -36.93 -9.81
N GLN A 139 -17.86 -37.77 -9.57
CA GLN A 139 -17.47 -38.06 -8.20
C GLN A 139 -17.01 -36.76 -7.55
N PRO A 140 -17.45 -36.44 -6.33
CA PRO A 140 -17.02 -35.24 -5.64
C PRO A 140 -15.51 -35.34 -5.37
N GLY A 141 -14.78 -34.30 -5.76
CA GLY A 141 -13.41 -34.11 -5.32
C GLY A 141 -13.35 -33.40 -3.98
N ASP A 142 -12.26 -33.62 -3.24
CA ASP A 142 -12.02 -33.00 -1.94
C ASP A 142 -10.99 -31.88 -2.06
N ILE A 143 -11.20 -30.80 -1.30
CA ILE A 143 -10.23 -29.71 -1.15
C ILE A 143 -9.82 -29.64 0.32
N TYR A 144 -8.53 -29.56 0.59
CA TYR A 144 -7.99 -29.32 1.91
C TYR A 144 -7.16 -28.05 1.88
N VAL A 145 -7.34 -27.16 2.86
CA VAL A 145 -6.59 -25.91 2.94
C VAL A 145 -5.89 -25.81 4.30
N ARG A 146 -4.67 -25.27 4.31
CA ARG A 146 -3.90 -24.99 5.52
C ARG A 146 -3.20 -23.64 5.42
N PHE A 147 -3.15 -22.93 6.54
CA PHE A 147 -2.46 -21.65 6.68
C PHE A 147 -1.25 -21.78 7.59
N TYR A 148 -0.17 -21.15 7.17
CA TYR A 148 1.04 -20.96 7.96
C TYR A 148 1.23 -19.46 8.17
N PRO A 149 0.69 -18.89 9.26
CA PRO A 149 0.98 -17.51 9.62
C PRO A 149 2.48 -17.37 9.91
N PHE A 150 3.09 -16.31 9.41
CA PHE A 150 4.48 -16.03 9.74
C PHE A 150 4.57 -15.60 11.22
N SER A 151 5.65 -15.98 11.90
CA SER A 151 5.87 -15.63 13.32
C SER A 151 5.89 -14.11 13.56
N SER A 152 6.25 -13.34 12.53
CA SER A 152 6.21 -11.87 12.54
C SER A 152 4.80 -11.29 12.49
N ASN A 153 3.74 -12.07 12.30
CA ASN A 153 2.37 -11.53 12.23
C ASN A 153 1.88 -10.96 13.56
N SER A 154 2.45 -11.32 14.71
CA SER A 154 2.07 -10.76 16.02
C SER A 154 2.46 -9.29 16.16
N THR A 155 3.57 -8.88 15.56
CA THR A 155 4.15 -7.54 15.71
C THR A 155 4.27 -6.77 14.39
N GLY A 156 4.26 -7.48 13.27
CA GLY A 156 4.44 -6.92 11.93
C GLY A 156 3.22 -6.13 11.46
N ALA A 157 3.49 -4.99 10.82
CA ALA A 157 2.48 -4.11 10.23
C ALA A 157 1.69 -4.80 9.10
N ARG A 158 2.39 -5.62 8.31
CA ARG A 158 1.82 -6.41 7.21
C ARG A 158 1.78 -7.87 7.63
N LYS A 159 0.62 -8.50 7.51
CA LYS A 159 0.53 -9.94 7.77
C LYS A 159 0.95 -10.75 6.56
N MET A 160 1.69 -11.81 6.79
CA MET A 160 2.17 -12.74 5.77
C MET A 160 1.70 -14.15 6.09
N TYR A 161 1.35 -14.90 5.04
CA TYR A 161 0.87 -16.27 5.17
C TYR A 161 1.49 -17.11 4.06
N ALA A 162 1.94 -18.32 4.40
CA ALA A 162 1.98 -19.38 3.41
C ALA A 162 0.62 -20.08 3.43
N ILE A 163 0.03 -20.31 2.25
CA ILE A 163 -1.23 -21.01 2.10
C ILE A 163 -0.95 -22.24 1.28
N GLU A 164 -1.33 -23.40 1.81
CA GLU A 164 -1.34 -24.66 1.08
C GLU A 164 -2.77 -25.07 0.79
N SER A 165 -2.96 -25.60 -0.40
CA SER A 165 -4.20 -26.24 -0.81
C SER A 165 -3.87 -27.57 -1.46
N ARG A 166 -4.54 -28.62 -1.00
CA ARG A 166 -4.46 -29.99 -1.53
C ARG A 166 -5.80 -30.30 -2.19
N GLY A 167 -5.78 -30.59 -3.48
CA GLY A 167 -6.95 -31.10 -4.22
C GLY A 167 -6.82 -32.59 -4.43
N GLU A 168 -7.87 -33.35 -4.10
CA GLU A 168 -7.94 -34.80 -4.27
C GLU A 168 -9.09 -35.15 -5.22
N TYR A 169 -8.79 -35.90 -6.28
CA TYR A 169 -9.80 -36.33 -7.25
C TYR A 169 -9.44 -37.70 -7.83
N MET A 170 -10.30 -38.71 -7.61
CA MET A 170 -10.13 -40.07 -8.13
C MET A 170 -8.72 -40.66 -7.87
N GLY A 171 -8.21 -40.52 -6.64
CA GLY A 171 -6.89 -41.01 -6.24
C GLY A 171 -5.70 -40.13 -6.65
N PHE A 172 -5.92 -39.09 -7.47
CA PHE A 172 -4.90 -38.09 -7.76
C PHE A 172 -4.91 -37.00 -6.70
N THR A 173 -3.73 -36.67 -6.21
CA THR A 173 -3.50 -35.58 -5.26
C THR A 173 -2.63 -34.51 -5.89
N PHE A 174 -3.04 -33.25 -5.76
CA PHE A 174 -2.27 -32.10 -6.22
C PHE A 174 -2.12 -31.09 -5.09
N LEU A 175 -0.91 -30.56 -4.91
CA LEU A 175 -0.60 -29.57 -3.87
C LEU A 175 -0.18 -28.24 -4.51
N SER A 176 -0.89 -27.17 -4.18
CA SER A 176 -0.48 -25.80 -4.49
C SER A 176 -0.09 -25.09 -3.21
N ARG A 177 1.04 -24.37 -3.25
CA ARG A 177 1.50 -23.52 -2.16
C ARG A 177 1.68 -22.10 -2.68
N ILE A 178 1.15 -21.12 -1.96
CA ILE A 178 1.39 -19.71 -2.26
C ILE A 178 1.88 -18.98 -1.02
N PHE A 179 2.61 -17.89 -1.25
CA PHE A 179 2.96 -16.95 -0.20
C PHE A 179 2.24 -15.65 -0.47
N VAL A 180 1.50 -15.16 0.50
CA VAL A 180 0.76 -13.91 0.40
C VAL A 180 1.21 -12.93 1.46
N ARG A 181 1.12 -11.63 1.14
CA ARG A 181 1.41 -10.53 2.05
C ARG A 181 0.29 -9.50 1.97
N GLN A 182 -0.13 -8.97 3.11
CA GLN A 182 -1.08 -7.89 3.17
C GLN A 182 -0.54 -6.65 2.45
N ASN A 183 -1.36 -6.04 1.60
CA ASN A 183 -1.03 -4.81 0.91
C ASN A 183 -0.85 -3.66 1.90
N SER A 184 -0.02 -2.70 1.53
CA SER A 184 0.21 -1.48 2.31
C SER A 184 -0.34 -0.28 1.54
N PHE A 185 -0.82 0.74 2.26
CA PHE A 185 -1.13 2.02 1.62
C PHE A 185 0.11 2.65 1.01
N SER A 186 1.30 2.21 1.45
CA SER A 186 2.57 2.69 0.93
C SER A 186 2.88 2.41 -0.53
N ARG A 187 2.04 1.62 -1.21
CA ARG A 187 2.15 1.45 -2.67
C ARG A 187 1.62 2.64 -3.47
N TYR A 188 0.88 3.55 -2.84
CA TYR A 188 0.25 4.66 -3.52
C TYR A 188 1.11 5.92 -3.42
N ALA A 189 1.41 6.51 -4.57
CA ALA A 189 1.91 7.88 -4.67
C ALA A 189 0.85 8.88 -4.27
N TYR A 190 -0.40 8.58 -4.64
CA TYR A 190 -1.56 9.32 -4.23
C TYR A 190 -2.72 8.38 -3.94
N PHE A 191 -3.34 8.58 -2.79
CA PHE A 191 -4.57 7.98 -2.39
C PHE A 191 -5.49 9.05 -1.80
N SER A 192 -6.73 9.13 -2.27
CA SER A 192 -7.76 9.90 -1.57
C SER A 192 -9.04 9.10 -1.44
N ASP A 193 -9.61 9.06 -0.23
CA ASP A 193 -10.92 8.45 -0.04
C ASP A 193 -12.01 9.28 -0.76
N THR A 194 -11.98 10.60 -0.54
CA THR A 194 -12.80 11.57 -1.24
C THR A 194 -11.92 12.61 -1.94
N CYS A 195 -12.24 12.87 -3.21
CA CYS A 195 -11.59 13.92 -3.99
C CYS A 195 -12.65 14.91 -4.51
N PRO A 196 -12.48 16.23 -4.32
CA PRO A 196 -13.36 17.22 -4.92
C PRO A 196 -13.14 17.26 -6.45
N THR A 197 -14.22 17.51 -7.20
CA THR A 197 -14.20 17.55 -8.68
C THR A 197 -13.22 18.58 -9.25
N SER A 198 -13.04 19.71 -8.56
CA SER A 198 -12.16 20.81 -8.98
C SER A 198 -10.66 20.46 -8.92
N TRP A 199 -10.27 19.40 -8.22
CA TRP A 199 -8.85 19.10 -7.98
C TRP A 199 -8.10 18.73 -9.27
N TRP A 200 -8.74 17.97 -10.15
CA TRP A 200 -8.13 17.52 -11.41
C TRP A 200 -7.97 18.65 -12.43
N VAL A 201 -8.62 19.79 -12.21
CA VAL A 201 -8.85 20.82 -13.21
C VAL A 201 -7.74 21.88 -13.21
N THR A 202 -7.00 22.02 -12.12
CA THR A 202 -5.98 23.08 -11.95
C THR A 202 -4.58 22.47 -12.02
N GLY A 203 -3.68 23.03 -12.82
CA GLY A 203 -2.28 22.58 -12.99
C GLY A 203 -1.40 22.65 -11.72
N LEU A 204 -2.02 22.75 -10.54
CA LEU A 204 -1.42 22.85 -9.22
C LEU A 204 -0.76 21.56 -8.72
N THR A 205 -1.06 20.40 -9.31
CA THR A 205 -0.54 19.12 -8.82
C THR A 205 0.19 18.34 -9.90
N ARG A 206 1.42 17.93 -9.60
CA ARG A 206 2.21 16.95 -10.37
C ARG A 206 2.32 15.67 -9.56
N PHE A 207 2.19 14.52 -10.22
CA PHE A 207 2.42 13.23 -9.57
C PHE A 207 3.40 12.39 -10.39
N GLN A 208 4.05 11.46 -9.72
CA GLN A 208 4.81 10.40 -10.34
C GLN A 208 4.58 9.15 -9.50
N GLY A 209 3.85 8.15 -10.01
CA GLY A 209 3.60 6.88 -9.32
C GLY A 209 2.11 6.53 -9.17
N PRO A 210 1.77 5.41 -8.49
CA PRO A 210 0.41 4.87 -8.48
C PRO A 210 -0.62 5.80 -7.80
N VAL A 211 -1.77 6.02 -8.46
CA VAL A 211 -2.84 6.93 -8.00
C VAL A 211 -4.14 6.14 -7.79
N HIS A 212 -4.83 6.40 -6.68
CA HIS A 212 -6.14 5.79 -6.39
C HIS A 212 -7.09 6.80 -5.74
N VAL A 213 -8.34 6.82 -6.19
CA VAL A 213 -9.42 7.60 -5.61
C VAL A 213 -10.63 6.70 -5.40
N ASN A 214 -11.11 6.60 -4.15
CA ASN A 214 -12.26 5.75 -3.82
C ASN A 214 -13.58 6.29 -4.37
N GLY A 215 -13.73 7.60 -4.51
CA GLY A 215 -14.86 8.22 -5.18
C GLY A 215 -14.71 9.74 -5.31
N VAL A 216 -15.34 10.31 -6.33
CA VAL A 216 -15.55 11.76 -6.45
C VAL A 216 -16.78 12.13 -5.63
N ASN A 217 -16.59 12.87 -4.55
CA ASN A 217 -17.71 13.31 -3.73
C ASN A 217 -18.34 14.53 -4.43
N THR A 218 -19.45 14.33 -5.14
CA THR A 218 -20.29 15.44 -5.58
C THR A 218 -21.12 15.89 -4.39
N ALA A 219 -20.56 16.80 -3.60
CA ALA A 219 -21.22 17.64 -2.60
C ALA A 219 -22.45 17.00 -1.89
N GLY A 220 -22.23 15.97 -1.06
CA GLY A 220 -23.25 15.48 -0.12
C GLY A 220 -24.27 14.49 -0.65
N THR A 221 -24.14 14.03 -1.91
CA THR A 221 -24.88 12.85 -2.39
C THR A 221 -24.09 11.57 -2.11
N ALA A 222 -24.78 10.45 -1.88
CA ALA A 222 -24.12 9.18 -1.57
C ALA A 222 -23.07 8.85 -2.64
N VAL A 223 -21.86 8.46 -2.18
CA VAL A 223 -20.77 8.02 -3.07
C VAL A 223 -21.32 6.96 -4.00
N ASP A 224 -21.35 7.22 -5.31
CA ASP A 224 -21.66 6.18 -6.29
C ASP A 224 -20.49 5.18 -6.27
N PRO A 225 -20.69 3.93 -5.78
CA PRO A 225 -19.62 2.94 -5.75
C PRO A 225 -19.10 2.60 -7.16
N ALA A 226 -19.85 2.91 -8.23
CA ALA A 226 -19.40 2.75 -9.61
C ALA A 226 -18.38 3.82 -10.07
N ALA A 227 -18.33 4.98 -9.41
CA ALA A 227 -17.46 6.11 -9.75
C ALA A 227 -16.09 6.08 -9.04
N THR A 228 -15.70 4.92 -8.49
CA THR A 228 -14.34 4.71 -7.96
C THR A 228 -13.35 4.89 -9.11
N LEU A 229 -12.21 5.59 -8.93
CA LEU A 229 -11.20 5.80 -9.98
C LEU A 229 -9.83 5.30 -9.53
N SER A 230 -9.35 4.19 -10.10
CA SER A 230 -7.97 3.72 -9.92
C SER A 230 -7.17 3.97 -11.19
N ILE A 231 -6.17 4.83 -11.12
CA ILE A 231 -5.32 5.17 -12.27
C ILE A 231 -3.87 4.86 -11.89
N ILE A 232 -3.27 3.83 -12.50
CA ILE A 232 -1.83 3.63 -12.37
C ILE A 232 -1.17 4.53 -13.43
N TRP A 233 -0.51 5.59 -12.99
CA TRP A 233 0.05 6.63 -13.85
C TRP A 233 1.53 6.92 -13.55
N THR A 234 2.29 7.25 -14.59
CA THR A 234 3.59 7.92 -14.46
C THR A 234 3.68 9.01 -15.53
N SER A 235 3.95 10.27 -15.15
CA SER A 235 4.44 11.28 -16.10
C SER A 235 5.95 11.31 -16.04
N MET A 236 6.57 11.35 -17.21
CA MET A 236 8.00 11.61 -17.39
C MET A 236 8.27 13.02 -17.92
N VAL A 237 7.26 13.89 -18.02
CA VAL A 237 7.39 15.20 -18.67
C VAL A 237 7.26 16.32 -17.64
N ALA A 238 8.30 17.15 -17.54
CA ALA A 238 8.22 18.47 -16.92
C ALA A 238 7.14 19.28 -17.65
N ALA A 239 6.02 19.55 -16.97
CA ALA A 239 4.83 20.11 -17.58
C ALA A 239 5.12 21.40 -18.36
N THR A 240 4.88 21.37 -19.67
CA THR A 240 4.35 22.54 -20.37
C THR A 240 2.97 22.84 -19.77
N SER A 241 2.53 24.10 -19.79
CA SER A 241 1.35 24.69 -19.13
C SER A 241 -0.03 24.07 -19.42
N SER A 242 -0.12 22.87 -19.99
CA SER A 242 -1.35 22.20 -20.39
C SER A 242 -1.88 21.26 -19.32
N ARG A 243 -3.19 21.33 -19.04
CA ARG A 243 -3.90 20.42 -18.11
C ARG A 243 -3.73 18.96 -18.57
N ILE A 244 -3.12 18.11 -17.74
CA ILE A 244 -2.85 16.70 -18.09
C ILE A 244 -4.16 15.91 -18.23
N PHE A 245 -5.10 16.13 -17.32
CA PHE A 245 -6.44 15.55 -17.32
C PHE A 245 -7.47 16.68 -17.30
N THR A 246 -8.50 16.56 -18.14
CA THR A 246 -9.72 17.38 -18.05
C THR A 246 -10.87 16.42 -17.74
N TYR A 247 -11.54 16.64 -16.63
CA TYR A 247 -12.77 15.89 -16.30
C TYR A 247 -13.85 16.31 -17.30
N ALA A 248 -14.46 15.33 -17.98
CA ALA A 248 -15.40 15.55 -19.07
C ALA A 248 -16.81 14.98 -18.77
N ASP A 249 -17.11 14.83 -17.47
CA ASP A 249 -18.37 14.30 -16.91
C ASP A 249 -18.49 12.76 -16.96
N THR A 250 -19.37 12.15 -16.16
CA THR A 250 -19.69 10.70 -16.15
C THR A 250 -18.49 9.74 -16.28
N ASP A 251 -17.60 9.75 -15.29
CA ASP A 251 -16.54 8.75 -15.08
C ASP A 251 -15.43 8.66 -16.14
N TYR A 252 -15.21 9.69 -16.97
CA TYR A 252 -14.05 9.72 -17.87
C TYR A 252 -13.23 11.02 -17.80
N PHE A 253 -11.92 10.85 -17.95
CA PHE A 253 -10.97 11.94 -18.14
C PHE A 253 -10.60 12.02 -19.63
N THR A 254 -10.55 13.22 -20.18
CA THR A 254 -9.82 13.49 -21.42
C THR A 254 -8.40 13.93 -21.07
N THR A 255 -7.42 13.55 -21.90
CA THR A 255 -6.02 13.95 -21.68
C THR A 255 -5.59 14.90 -22.79
N ALA A 256 -5.00 16.05 -22.44
CA ALA A 256 -4.44 16.95 -23.45
C ALA A 256 -3.06 16.51 -23.96
N MET A 257 -2.47 15.47 -23.36
CA MET A 257 -1.16 14.95 -23.75
C MET A 257 -1.26 14.04 -24.96
N THR A 258 -0.22 14.07 -25.80
CA THR A 258 -0.08 13.12 -26.92
C THR A 258 0.10 11.69 -26.40
N ALA A 259 -0.37 10.71 -27.15
CA ALA A 259 -0.39 9.29 -26.75
C ALA A 259 0.98 8.72 -26.31
N SER A 260 2.09 9.30 -26.77
CA SER A 260 3.44 8.92 -26.41
C SER A 260 3.86 9.35 -24.99
N GLN A 261 3.18 10.35 -24.43
CA GLN A 261 3.51 10.96 -23.14
C GLN A 261 2.67 10.40 -21.98
N LEU A 262 1.57 9.70 -22.30
CA LEU A 262 0.68 9.11 -21.32
C LEU A 262 0.64 7.60 -21.46
N LYS A 263 1.29 6.91 -20.52
CA LYS A 263 1.26 5.45 -20.40
C LYS A 263 0.32 5.08 -19.27
N TRP A 264 -0.60 4.17 -19.54
CA TRP A 264 -1.49 3.59 -18.54
C TRP A 264 -1.42 2.07 -18.62
N TYR A 265 -1.71 1.44 -17.50
CA TYR A 265 -1.90 0.00 -17.42
C TYR A 265 -3.41 -0.28 -17.37
N ARG A 266 -3.98 -0.70 -18.50
CA ARG A 266 -5.33 -1.26 -18.53
C ARG A 266 -5.25 -2.68 -18.00
N LYS A 267 -5.87 -2.96 -16.85
CA LYS A 267 -6.25 -4.33 -16.51
C LYS A 267 -7.34 -4.75 -17.50
N THR A 268 -6.95 -5.39 -18.59
CA THR A 268 -7.90 -5.98 -19.53
C THR A 268 -8.57 -7.16 -18.84
N SER A 269 -9.82 -6.94 -18.44
CA SER A 269 -10.78 -7.89 -17.89
C SER A 269 -10.41 -8.57 -16.56
N THR A 270 -11.46 -9.10 -15.93
CA THR A 270 -11.62 -9.64 -14.57
C THR A 270 -10.74 -10.83 -14.19
N GLY A 271 -9.63 -11.06 -14.91
CA GLY A 271 -8.63 -12.07 -14.57
C GLY A 271 -7.88 -11.76 -13.27
N THR A 272 -7.78 -12.74 -12.39
CA THR A 272 -7.30 -12.65 -11.00
C THR A 272 -5.79 -12.84 -10.82
N SER A 273 -4.97 -12.82 -11.88
CA SER A 273 -3.51 -12.92 -11.76
C SER A 273 -2.82 -11.59 -12.11
N LEU A 274 -2.25 -10.94 -11.09
CA LEU A 274 -1.33 -9.81 -11.24
C LEU A 274 0.06 -10.38 -11.57
N SER A 275 0.32 -10.70 -12.83
CA SER A 275 1.71 -10.85 -13.30
C SER A 275 2.35 -9.45 -13.39
N THR A 276 3.57 -9.29 -12.89
CA THR A 276 4.39 -8.07 -13.02
C THR A 276 4.32 -7.55 -14.47
N PRO A 277 3.95 -6.27 -14.70
CA PRO A 277 3.73 -5.78 -16.06
C PRO A 277 5.05 -5.77 -16.85
N SER A 278 5.14 -6.54 -17.93
CA SER A 278 6.18 -6.37 -18.93
C SER A 278 6.03 -5.01 -19.62
N SER A 279 7.14 -4.42 -20.07
CA SER A 279 7.15 -3.14 -20.80
C SER A 279 6.20 -3.11 -22.01
N SER A 280 5.89 -4.27 -22.59
CA SER A 280 4.94 -4.47 -23.69
C SER A 280 3.46 -4.34 -23.33
N ARG A 281 3.10 -4.29 -22.03
CA ARG A 281 1.70 -4.16 -21.58
C ARG A 281 1.27 -2.72 -21.27
N TRP A 282 2.17 -1.76 -21.42
CA TRP A 282 1.84 -0.34 -21.38
C TRP A 282 1.25 0.04 -22.72
N THR A 283 -0.04 0.35 -22.74
CA THR A 283 -0.68 0.90 -23.94
C THR A 283 -0.51 2.41 -23.90
N ASN A 284 -0.08 3.01 -25.01
CA ASN A 284 -0.17 4.46 -25.20
C ASN A 284 -1.67 4.82 -25.15
N VAL A 285 -2.08 5.85 -24.38
CA VAL A 285 -3.45 6.36 -24.48
C VAL A 285 -3.58 7.05 -25.82
N THR A 286 -4.06 6.36 -26.84
CA THR A 286 -4.51 7.04 -28.06
C THR A 286 -5.63 7.98 -27.66
N ALA A 287 -5.56 9.25 -28.11
CA ALA A 287 -6.54 10.29 -27.80
C ALA A 287 -8.00 9.93 -28.18
N ALA A 288 -8.22 8.80 -28.87
CA ALA A 288 -9.53 8.25 -29.17
C ALA A 288 -10.01 7.26 -28.08
N ALA A 289 -10.90 7.78 -27.21
CA ALA A 289 -12.09 7.10 -26.68
C ALA A 289 -11.97 5.75 -25.94
N VAL A 290 -10.82 5.41 -25.34
CA VAL A 290 -10.81 4.32 -24.35
C VAL A 290 -11.07 4.93 -22.98
N ALA A 291 -12.33 4.93 -22.56
CA ALA A 291 -12.71 5.24 -21.19
C ALA A 291 -11.90 4.32 -20.24
N PRO A 292 -11.04 4.87 -19.36
CA PRO A 292 -10.30 4.04 -18.42
C PRO A 292 -11.32 3.35 -17.52
N GLN A 293 -11.48 2.03 -17.67
CA GLN A 293 -12.36 1.28 -16.80
C GLN A 293 -11.76 1.21 -15.41
N THR A 294 -12.51 1.77 -14.49
CA THR A 294 -12.25 1.73 -13.07
C THR A 294 -12.82 0.44 -12.51
N GLY A 295 -11.98 -0.37 -11.90
CA GLY A 295 -12.35 -1.74 -11.57
C GLY A 295 -11.72 -2.26 -10.29
N VAL A 296 -11.26 -1.38 -9.41
CA VAL A 296 -10.79 -1.80 -8.09
C VAL A 296 -11.90 -1.48 -7.08
N PRO A 297 -12.28 -2.44 -6.22
CA PRO A 297 -13.18 -2.17 -5.11
C PRO A 297 -12.67 -1.00 -4.27
N LEU A 298 -13.61 -0.28 -3.64
CA LEU A 298 -13.35 0.68 -2.58
C LEU A 298 -12.25 0.14 -1.65
N VAL A 299 -11.19 0.91 -1.48
CA VAL A 299 -10.05 0.57 -0.62
C VAL A 299 -10.29 1.27 0.72
N PRO A 300 -10.89 0.62 1.72
CA PRO A 300 -11.26 1.31 2.96
C PRO A 300 -10.02 1.86 3.64
N MET A 301 -10.07 3.14 4.03
CA MET A 301 -9.04 3.69 4.91
C MET A 301 -9.12 3.00 6.28
N PRO A 302 -7.98 2.79 6.96
CA PRO A 302 -7.97 2.33 8.33
C PRO A 302 -8.72 3.34 9.19
N VAL A 303 -9.54 2.82 10.11
CA VAL A 303 -10.41 3.64 10.94
C VAL A 303 -9.80 4.00 12.29
N ALA A 304 -8.59 3.53 12.58
CA ALA A 304 -7.87 3.79 13.82
C ALA A 304 -6.37 3.63 13.64
N ASN A 305 -5.61 4.24 14.55
CA ASN A 305 -4.15 4.17 14.63
C ASN A 305 -3.66 3.27 15.79
N THR A 306 -4.49 2.32 16.22
CA THR A 306 -4.23 1.43 17.36
C THR A 306 -2.92 0.68 17.20
N ASN A 307 -2.58 0.24 15.98
CA ASN A 307 -1.35 -0.47 15.70
C ASN A 307 -0.10 0.38 15.98
N GLN A 308 -0.14 1.69 15.67
CA GLN A 308 0.97 2.60 15.95
C GLN A 308 1.12 2.82 17.46
N ARG A 309 0.00 3.01 18.17
CA ARG A 309 0.01 3.14 19.63
C ARG A 309 0.56 1.89 20.31
N VAL A 310 0.09 0.70 19.91
CA VAL A 310 0.57 -0.58 20.45
C VAL A 310 2.04 -0.80 20.12
N ALA A 311 2.49 -0.47 18.91
CA ALA A 311 3.90 -0.54 18.54
C ALA A 311 4.77 0.40 19.38
N ALA A 312 4.28 1.61 19.69
CA ALA A 312 4.99 2.55 20.56
C ALA A 312 5.05 2.08 22.02
N LEU A 313 3.98 1.48 22.54
CA LEU A 313 3.89 1.08 23.95
C LEU A 313 4.43 -0.33 24.25
N GLY A 314 4.46 -1.25 23.30
CA GLY A 314 4.93 -2.62 23.53
C GLY A 314 4.21 -3.33 24.68
N ASN A 315 2.89 -3.10 24.83
CA ASN A 315 2.02 -3.52 25.94
C ASN A 315 2.20 -2.77 27.28
N ALA A 316 3.12 -1.80 27.38
CA ALA A 316 3.20 -0.97 28.57
C ALA A 316 1.97 -0.07 28.72
N THR A 317 1.65 0.28 29.97
CA THR A 317 0.65 1.30 30.26
C THR A 317 1.24 2.67 29.88
N ALA A 318 0.45 3.48 29.18
CA ALA A 318 0.83 4.84 28.84
C ALA A 318 1.05 5.70 30.10
N ILE A 319 2.10 6.51 30.11
CA ILE A 319 2.26 7.57 31.12
C ILE A 319 1.08 8.56 31.05
N THR A 320 0.66 9.05 32.21
CA THR A 320 -0.48 9.98 32.33
C THR A 320 -0.04 11.44 32.40
N SER A 321 1.21 11.71 32.78
CA SER A 321 1.80 13.05 32.78
C SER A 321 2.34 13.43 31.41
N VAL A 322 2.45 14.74 31.13
CA VAL A 322 3.17 15.25 29.96
C VAL A 322 4.62 14.75 29.98
N GLY A 323 5.08 14.21 28.86
CA GLY A 323 6.45 13.74 28.73
C GLY A 323 6.62 12.60 27.72
N VAL A 324 7.79 11.99 27.75
CA VAL A 324 8.19 10.90 26.86
C VAL A 324 8.43 9.63 27.67
N GLN A 325 7.88 8.52 27.18
CA GLN A 325 8.07 7.16 27.69
C GLN A 325 8.70 6.31 26.61
N ILE A 326 9.79 5.62 26.95
CA ILE A 326 10.31 4.49 26.17
C ILE A 326 10.08 3.25 27.04
N PRO A 327 9.10 2.39 26.71
CA PRO A 327 8.82 1.19 27.50
C PRO A 327 10.07 0.31 27.66
N GLY A 328 10.39 -0.03 28.92
CA GLY A 328 11.59 -0.77 29.30
C GLY A 328 11.63 -2.24 28.86
N VAL A 329 12.86 -2.73 28.73
CA VAL A 329 13.39 -3.98 28.14
C VAL A 329 12.52 -5.24 28.07
N GLY A 330 12.24 -5.62 26.83
CA GLY A 330 12.02 -6.99 26.34
C GLY A 330 12.26 -6.95 24.82
N THR A 331 12.91 -7.96 24.25
CA THR A 331 13.06 -8.04 22.79
C THR A 331 11.73 -8.46 22.16
N PRO A 332 11.19 -7.72 21.18
CA PRO A 332 11.70 -6.48 20.58
C PRO A 332 11.34 -5.20 21.37
N THR A 333 12.26 -4.24 21.41
CA THR A 333 12.06 -2.92 22.06
C THR A 333 10.82 -2.24 21.49
N ALA A 334 9.96 -1.73 22.37
CA ALA A 334 8.85 -0.87 21.99
C ALA A 334 9.34 0.42 21.28
N GLY A 335 8.41 1.19 20.72
CA GLY A 335 8.71 2.51 20.17
C GLY A 335 8.84 3.59 21.25
N ILE A 336 8.57 4.82 20.85
CA ILE A 336 8.57 6.01 21.72
C ILE A 336 7.12 6.47 21.86
N TYR A 337 6.64 6.60 23.10
CA TYR A 337 5.33 7.16 23.39
C TYR A 337 5.49 8.56 24.01
N ILE A 338 4.77 9.54 23.47
CA ILE A 338 4.79 10.92 23.94
C ILE A 338 3.37 11.26 24.36
N ASN A 339 3.19 11.67 25.61
CA ASN A 339 1.88 12.02 26.13
C ASN A 339 1.68 13.54 26.17
N GLY A 340 0.53 14.00 25.68
CA GLY A 340 0.18 15.42 25.58
C GLY A 340 0.64 16.08 24.28
N ASP A 341 0.22 17.33 24.10
CA ASP A 341 0.54 18.12 22.91
C ASP A 341 2.05 18.47 22.86
N VAL A 342 2.59 18.45 21.66
CA VAL A 342 3.97 18.80 21.34
C VAL A 342 3.94 20.15 20.65
N LYS A 343 4.55 21.17 21.25
CA LYS A 343 4.70 22.48 20.61
C LYS A 343 5.55 22.36 19.35
N GLU A 344 6.66 21.64 19.46
CA GLU A 344 7.68 21.59 18.41
C GLU A 344 8.43 20.26 18.45
N MET A 345 8.67 19.70 17.27
CA MET A 345 9.42 18.47 17.08
C MET A 345 10.46 18.65 15.99
N PHE A 346 11.74 18.48 16.36
CA PHE A 346 12.84 18.56 15.40
C PHE A 346 13.52 17.22 15.20
N LEU A 347 13.75 16.88 13.95
CA LEU A 347 14.57 15.76 13.53
C LEU A 347 15.97 16.27 13.19
N LYS A 348 17.00 15.72 13.83
CA LYS A 348 18.39 16.11 13.60
C LYS A 348 19.26 14.88 13.40
N THR A 349 20.27 15.01 12.56
CA THR A 349 21.40 14.07 12.52
C THR A 349 22.52 14.59 13.40
N PHE A 350 23.36 13.69 13.92
CA PHE A 350 24.33 14.03 14.98
C PHE A 350 25.42 15.02 14.55
N ASP A 351 25.79 15.05 13.28
CA ASP A 351 26.73 16.00 12.69
C ASP A 351 26.24 17.46 12.76
N GLN A 352 24.92 17.68 12.75
CA GLN A 352 24.32 19.02 12.78
C GLN A 352 24.39 19.66 14.17
N LEU A 353 24.85 18.94 15.18
CA LEU A 353 24.90 19.41 16.57
C LEU A 353 26.23 20.07 16.94
N GLY A 354 27.20 20.14 16.02
CA GLY A 354 28.49 20.80 16.25
C GLY A 354 29.36 20.16 17.35
N GLY A 355 28.97 18.99 17.85
CA GLY A 355 29.68 18.25 18.89
C GLY A 355 30.74 17.30 18.31
N THR A 356 31.88 17.18 19.01
CA THR A 356 32.97 16.24 18.70
C THR A 356 32.54 14.81 19.05
N TYR A 357 31.66 14.19 18.25
CA TYR A 357 31.26 12.79 18.45
C TYR A 357 32.30 11.82 17.89
N ALA A 358 32.30 10.58 18.40
CA ALA A 358 33.22 9.53 17.99
C ALA A 358 33.21 9.37 16.46
N PRO A 359 34.39 9.44 15.80
CA PRO A 359 34.49 9.31 14.35
C PRO A 359 33.89 7.96 13.91
N GLY A 360 32.81 8.02 13.12
CA GLY A 360 32.15 6.83 12.56
C GLY A 360 30.66 6.67 12.91
N LEU A 361 30.11 7.38 13.90
CA LEU A 361 28.67 7.32 14.24
C LEU A 361 27.78 8.23 13.36
N GLY A 362 28.39 9.03 12.47
CA GLY A 362 27.85 10.13 11.68
C GLY A 362 26.37 10.09 11.26
N ASP A 363 26.11 10.02 9.97
CA ASP A 363 24.82 10.30 9.31
C ASP A 363 23.71 9.29 9.60
N THR A 364 24.04 8.24 10.34
CA THR A 364 23.16 7.12 10.65
C THR A 364 22.50 7.26 12.02
N SER A 365 22.95 8.20 12.84
CA SER A 365 22.36 8.47 14.16
C SER A 365 21.28 9.54 14.06
N GLN A 366 20.13 9.29 14.66
CA GLN A 366 18.99 10.21 14.66
C GLN A 366 18.81 10.78 16.07
N GLN A 367 18.80 12.10 16.18
CA GLN A 367 18.32 12.82 17.33
C GLN A 367 16.91 13.37 17.05
N ILE A 368 16.06 13.33 18.07
CA ILE A 368 14.72 13.92 18.05
C ILE A 368 14.61 14.85 19.24
N GLN A 369 14.22 16.09 18.99
CA GLN A 369 13.95 17.07 20.04
C GLN A 369 12.44 17.29 20.10
N VAL A 370 11.85 17.10 21.26
CA VAL A 370 10.41 17.26 21.52
C VAL A 370 10.26 18.35 22.57
N ILE A 371 9.50 19.39 22.26
CA ILE A 371 9.19 20.47 23.20
C ILE A 371 7.71 20.42 23.54
N GLN A 372 7.40 20.29 24.82
CA GLN A 372 6.03 20.25 25.36
C GLN A 372 5.85 21.33 26.43
N TYR A 373 4.63 21.79 26.64
CA TYR A 373 4.30 22.65 27.77
C TYR A 373 3.66 21.84 28.88
N ASN A 374 4.21 21.93 30.08
CA ASN A 374 3.61 21.33 31.26
C ASN A 374 2.83 22.39 32.02
N ALA A 375 1.50 22.33 31.92
CA ALA A 375 0.60 23.26 32.57
C ALA A 375 0.68 23.22 34.11
N SER A 376 1.02 22.08 34.72
CA SER A 376 1.09 21.96 36.18
C SER A 376 2.31 22.67 36.76
N THR A 377 3.41 22.73 36.01
CA THR A 377 4.64 23.41 36.43
C THR A 377 4.84 24.77 35.76
N GLN A 378 4.02 25.09 34.76
CA GLN A 378 4.16 26.25 33.87
C GLN A 378 5.56 26.33 33.22
N LYS A 379 6.11 25.16 32.86
CA LYS A 379 7.43 25.07 32.22
C LYS A 379 7.33 24.44 30.84
N ASP A 380 8.22 24.86 29.95
CA ASP A 380 8.51 24.07 28.77
C ASP A 380 9.44 22.92 29.15
N ILE A 381 9.13 21.73 28.66
CA ILE A 381 9.93 20.52 28.79
C ILE A 381 10.49 20.20 27.41
N LYS A 382 11.81 20.14 27.30
CA LYS A 382 12.50 19.66 26.10
C LYS A 382 13.06 18.28 26.36
N THR A 383 12.58 17.30 25.62
CA THR A 383 13.13 15.96 25.63
C THR A 383 13.96 15.74 24.37
N VAL A 384 15.22 15.36 24.55
CA VAL A 384 16.15 15.00 23.46
C VAL A 384 16.32 13.49 23.46
N ILE A 385 15.99 12.85 22.35
CA ILE A 385 16.02 11.41 22.18
C ILE A 385 17.07 11.07 21.12
N ASP A 386 18.10 10.36 21.54
CA ASP A 386 19.23 9.95 20.72
C ASP A 386 19.10 8.47 20.39
N MET A 387 18.87 8.17 19.12
CA MET A 387 18.82 6.80 18.61
C MET A 387 20.07 6.51 17.78
N ILE A 388 20.89 5.58 18.26
CA ILE A 388 22.17 5.23 17.64
C ILE A 388 22.08 3.77 17.17
N PRO A 389 21.74 3.51 15.89
CA PRO A 389 21.43 2.16 15.42
C PRO A 389 22.57 1.13 15.55
N GLY A 390 23.83 1.56 15.66
CA GLY A 390 24.97 0.67 15.91
C GLY A 390 25.21 0.32 17.38
N SER A 391 24.67 1.10 18.33
CA SER A 391 25.00 0.97 19.76
C SER A 391 24.06 0.04 20.53
N ASN A 392 22.92 -0.35 19.94
CA ASN A 392 21.80 -0.97 20.67
C ASN A 392 21.39 -0.18 21.92
N THR A 393 21.52 1.15 21.91
CA THR A 393 21.06 2.01 23.00
C THR A 393 20.26 3.19 22.47
N THR A 394 19.35 3.68 23.32
CA THR A 394 18.61 4.92 23.11
C THR A 394 18.81 5.80 24.33
N ASN A 395 19.35 7.00 24.15
CA ASN A 395 19.52 7.94 25.26
C ASN A 395 18.39 8.95 25.24
N VAL A 396 17.82 9.25 26.40
CA VAL A 396 16.78 10.26 26.57
C VAL A 396 17.26 11.27 27.59
N TYR A 397 17.35 12.53 27.20
CA TYR A 397 17.72 13.64 28.05
C TYR A 397 16.54 14.58 28.20
N VAL A 398 16.27 15.05 29.42
CA VAL A 398 15.19 15.98 29.71
C VAL A 398 15.78 17.28 30.21
N TYR A 399 15.36 18.37 29.59
CA TYR A 399 15.68 19.73 29.97
C TYR A 399 14.39 20.48 30.30
N GLN A 400 14.47 21.45 31.19
CA GLN A 400 13.35 22.30 31.57
C GLN A 400 13.74 23.77 31.43
N ARG A 401 12.74 24.60 31.15
CA ARG A 401 12.86 26.05 31.10
C ARG A 401 11.62 26.67 31.73
N ASN A 402 11.81 27.61 32.65
CA ASN A 402 10.70 28.40 33.18
C ASN A 402 10.11 29.24 32.05
N ASN A 403 8.83 29.07 31.78
CA ASN A 403 8.13 29.84 30.77
C ASN A 403 7.37 30.97 31.47
N THR A 404 8.09 32.02 31.87
CA THR A 404 7.49 33.20 32.53
C THR A 404 6.86 34.18 31.54
N ASN A 405 7.14 34.04 30.24
CA ASN A 405 6.52 34.84 29.18
C ASN A 405 6.07 33.91 28.05
N ALA A 406 4.76 33.88 27.78
CA ALA A 406 4.11 33.06 26.75
C ALA A 406 4.59 33.33 25.30
N ALA A 407 5.59 34.20 25.09
CA ALA A 407 6.24 34.37 23.81
C ALA A 407 7.04 33.10 23.47
N TRP A 408 6.83 32.59 22.26
CA TRP A 408 7.40 31.35 21.71
C TRP A 408 8.95 31.33 21.64
N ASP A 409 9.63 32.36 22.15
CA ASP A 409 10.99 32.70 21.74
C ASP A 409 12.10 31.86 22.40
N ASN A 410 13.15 31.65 21.61
CA ASN A 410 14.38 30.90 21.87
C ASN A 410 15.31 31.52 22.94
N GLY A 411 14.87 32.53 23.69
CA GLY A 411 15.74 33.40 24.50
C GLY A 411 16.11 32.90 25.90
N GLY A 412 15.67 31.72 26.33
CA GLY A 412 15.91 31.23 27.70
C GLY A 412 16.84 30.01 27.78
N THR A 413 17.69 29.98 28.80
CA THR A 413 18.61 28.86 29.07
C THR A 413 17.83 27.60 29.45
N TRP A 414 18.12 26.50 28.75
CA TRP A 414 17.61 25.17 29.12
C TRP A 414 18.43 24.60 30.27
N THR A 415 17.80 24.25 31.39
CA THR A 415 18.45 23.57 32.50
C THR A 415 18.28 22.06 32.33
N TYR A 416 19.38 21.33 32.36
CA TYR A 416 19.35 19.85 32.36
C TYR A 416 18.65 19.34 33.63
N SER A 417 17.68 18.44 33.45
CA SER A 417 16.90 17.86 34.56
C SER A 417 17.28 16.40 34.80
N SER A 418 17.39 15.58 33.75
CA SER A 418 17.66 14.14 33.90
C SER A 418 18.12 13.50 32.58
N GLY A 419 18.69 12.30 32.66
CA GLY A 419 19.11 11.50 31.52
C GLY A 419 18.91 10.02 31.82
N THR A 420 18.48 9.25 30.82
CA THR A 420 18.27 7.80 30.93
C THR A 420 18.71 7.10 29.67
N THR A 421 19.49 6.04 29.82
CA THR A 421 19.90 5.17 28.71
C THR A 421 19.05 3.91 28.73
N TYR A 422 18.35 3.65 27.64
CA TYR A 422 17.57 2.44 27.42
C TYR A 422 18.41 1.45 26.60
N SER A 423 18.37 0.17 26.99
CA SER A 423 18.92 -0.90 26.16
C SER A 423 17.94 -1.24 25.03
N GLY A 424 18.47 -1.36 23.82
CA GLY A 424 17.74 -1.53 22.57
C GLY A 424 17.66 -0.26 21.72
N VAL A 425 17.45 -0.45 20.42
CA VAL A 425 16.98 0.60 19.50
C VAL A 425 15.46 0.47 19.45
N PRO A 426 14.69 1.58 19.45
CA PRO A 426 13.24 1.51 19.37
C PRO A 426 12.85 0.91 18.01
N ASN A 427 11.64 0.38 17.89
CA ASN A 427 11.15 -0.19 16.64
C ASN A 427 10.89 0.84 15.52
N GLY A 428 11.32 2.09 15.70
CA GLY A 428 11.15 3.20 14.77
C GLY A 428 9.78 3.88 14.85
N VAL A 429 8.85 3.43 15.71
CA VAL A 429 7.55 4.07 15.88
C VAL A 429 7.61 5.11 17.00
N ILE A 430 7.09 6.30 16.71
CA ILE A 430 6.89 7.39 17.65
C ILE A 430 5.41 7.71 17.63
N TYR A 431 4.76 7.58 18.78
CA TYR A 431 3.34 7.86 18.93
C TYR A 431 3.14 9.04 19.87
N VAL A 432 2.46 10.08 19.39
CA VAL A 432 2.10 11.27 20.15
C VAL A 432 0.61 11.23 20.48
N ASN A 433 0.28 11.21 21.76
CA ASN A 433 -1.09 11.25 22.27
C ASN A 433 -1.59 12.70 22.39
N GLY A 434 -1.40 13.48 21.33
CA GLY A 434 -1.61 14.91 21.28
C GLY A 434 -1.31 15.46 19.88
N ASP A 435 -1.49 16.76 19.71
CA ASP A 435 -1.14 17.49 18.49
C ASP A 435 0.38 17.72 18.40
N ILE A 436 0.93 17.80 17.19
CA ILE A 436 2.27 18.33 16.95
C ILE A 436 2.15 19.68 16.27
N GLY A 437 2.51 20.75 16.98
CA GLY A 437 2.28 22.14 16.59
C GLY A 437 0.86 22.61 16.89
N GLU A 438 0.68 23.94 16.96
CA GLU A 438 -0.60 24.57 17.30
C GLU A 438 -1.63 24.40 16.18
N GLN A 439 -2.69 23.61 16.39
CA GLN A 439 -3.71 23.35 15.36
C GLN A 439 -4.72 24.52 15.18
N THR A 440 -4.68 25.50 16.08
CA THR A 440 -5.55 26.69 16.09
C THR A 440 -4.71 27.96 16.05
N GLY A 441 -5.28 29.11 15.68
CA GLY A 441 -4.58 30.39 15.79
C GLY A 441 -3.43 30.59 14.78
N SER A 442 -2.33 31.20 15.25
CA SER A 442 -1.20 31.64 14.41
C SER A 442 -0.24 30.51 14.01
N MET A 443 -0.58 29.26 14.31
CA MET A 443 0.11 28.02 13.91
C MET A 443 1.64 28.10 14.03
N ARG A 444 2.12 28.38 15.24
CA ARG A 444 3.55 28.29 15.54
C ARG A 444 3.89 26.87 15.96
N GLY A 445 5.13 26.45 15.70
CA GLY A 445 5.57 25.10 15.99
C GLY A 445 5.04 24.05 15.01
N GLY A 446 5.66 22.89 15.07
CA GLY A 446 5.36 21.78 14.18
C GLY A 446 6.50 20.79 14.11
N LEU A 447 6.50 20.02 13.03
CA LEU A 447 7.49 19.02 12.70
C LEU A 447 8.37 19.49 11.53
N ALA A 448 9.68 19.49 11.75
CA ALA A 448 10.69 19.75 10.71
C ALA A 448 11.99 18.98 10.99
N GLY A 449 12.87 18.91 10.00
CA GLY A 449 14.26 18.52 10.19
C GLY A 449 14.81 17.52 9.19
N THR A 450 15.87 16.82 9.59
CA THR A 450 16.63 15.90 8.76
C THR A 450 16.50 14.46 9.25
N ILE A 451 16.24 13.54 8.33
CA ILE A 451 16.15 12.10 8.58
C ILE A 451 17.52 11.46 8.35
N ALA A 452 17.96 10.65 9.32
CA ALA A 452 19.20 9.89 9.27
C ALA A 452 19.22 8.84 8.14
N ASN A 453 20.43 8.46 7.73
CA ASN A 453 20.68 7.41 6.76
C ASN A 453 20.57 6.01 7.39
N SER A 454 20.29 5.03 6.55
CA SER A 454 20.49 3.60 6.81
C SER A 454 21.96 3.28 7.03
N ILE A 455 22.24 2.22 7.79
CA ILE A 455 23.61 1.74 7.99
C ILE A 455 24.07 1.00 6.74
N MET A 456 25.21 1.44 6.21
CA MET A 456 25.88 0.81 5.08
C MET A 456 27.08 -0.01 5.54
N VAL A 457 27.24 -1.22 4.99
CA VAL A 457 28.44 -2.06 5.15
C VAL A 457 28.85 -2.48 3.74
N ASN A 458 30.08 -2.13 3.33
CA ASN A 458 30.62 -2.44 1.99
C ASN A 458 29.71 -1.98 0.83
N GLY A 459 29.10 -0.79 0.95
CA GLY A 459 28.22 -0.24 -0.08
C GLY A 459 26.81 -0.86 -0.14
N VAL A 460 26.49 -1.80 0.74
CA VAL A 460 25.16 -2.42 0.85
C VAL A 460 24.48 -1.96 2.14
N VAL A 461 23.15 -1.74 2.08
CA VAL A 461 22.35 -1.44 3.26
C VAL A 461 22.35 -2.66 4.18
N SER A 462 23.10 -2.58 5.28
CA SER A 462 23.15 -3.63 6.29
C SER A 462 21.94 -3.55 7.23
N ARG A 463 21.53 -2.33 7.58
CA ARG A 463 20.34 -2.08 8.39
C ARG A 463 19.62 -0.85 7.86
N GLN A 464 18.40 -1.06 7.40
CA GLN A 464 17.57 0.02 6.92
C GLN A 464 17.07 0.88 8.08
N TRP A 465 17.22 2.19 7.95
CA TRP A 465 16.64 3.14 8.89
C TRP A 465 15.19 3.44 8.49
N GLY A 466 14.28 3.39 9.45
CA GLY A 466 12.86 3.61 9.23
C GLY A 466 12.22 4.22 10.47
N MET A 467 11.47 5.30 10.28
CA MET A 467 10.77 5.98 11.35
C MET A 467 9.32 6.26 10.95
N LEU A 468 8.40 6.12 11.90
CA LEU A 468 7.02 6.53 11.77
C LEU A 468 6.70 7.48 12.92
N ILE A 469 6.30 8.72 12.60
CA ILE A 469 5.65 9.60 13.58
C ILE A 469 4.14 9.51 13.35
N ALA A 470 3.43 9.11 14.41
CA ALA A 470 1.99 9.03 14.43
C ALA A 470 1.42 9.90 15.55
N THR A 471 0.33 10.62 15.29
CA THR A 471 -0.49 11.23 16.34
C THR A 471 -1.74 10.41 16.58
N GLU A 472 -2.44 10.66 17.69
CA GLU A 472 -3.83 10.20 17.87
C GLU A 472 -4.71 10.58 16.67
N GLN A 473 -5.68 9.72 16.31
CA GLN A 473 -6.45 9.87 15.08
C GLN A 473 -7.25 11.20 15.00
N THR A 474 -7.61 11.79 16.14
CA THR A 474 -8.30 13.08 16.22
C THR A 474 -7.33 14.27 16.26
N LYS A 475 -6.02 14.01 16.30
CA LYS A 475 -4.95 14.99 16.50
C LYS A 475 -4.16 15.23 15.21
N GLY A 476 -3.58 16.41 15.09
CA GLY A 476 -2.91 16.88 13.88
C GLY A 476 -1.39 16.96 13.96
N ILE A 477 -0.77 17.06 12.79
CA ILE A 477 0.64 17.43 12.61
C ILE A 477 0.69 18.69 11.76
N ASN A 478 1.25 19.76 12.34
CA ASN A 478 1.74 20.90 11.58
C ASN A 478 3.15 20.62 11.09
N ILE A 479 3.39 20.88 9.81
CA ILE A 479 4.70 20.83 9.19
C ILE A 479 5.12 22.28 8.96
N ASN A 480 6.07 22.73 9.76
CA ASN A 480 6.54 24.12 9.83
C ASN A 480 7.90 24.34 9.16
N GLY A 481 8.42 23.33 8.46
CA GLY A 481 9.66 23.40 7.74
C GLY A 481 9.86 22.18 6.84
N GLY A 482 11.04 22.11 6.21
CA GLY A 482 11.41 20.93 5.43
C GLY A 482 11.61 19.71 6.32
N ILE A 483 11.14 18.55 5.86
CA ILE A 483 11.47 17.23 6.40
C ILE A 483 12.24 16.54 5.29
N VAL A 484 13.56 16.46 5.38
CA VAL A 484 14.41 16.00 4.26
C VAL A 484 15.27 14.82 4.65
N TYR A 485 15.56 13.95 3.68
CA TYR A 485 16.60 12.95 3.84
C TYR A 485 17.96 13.62 3.87
N ARG A 486 18.87 13.17 4.75
CA ARG A 486 20.21 13.75 4.88
C ARG A 486 21.00 13.71 3.58
N ASN A 487 21.19 12.51 3.04
CA ASN A 487 21.76 12.35 1.71
C ASN A 487 20.65 12.60 0.68
N LEU A 488 20.32 13.88 0.50
CA LEU A 488 19.65 14.32 -0.72
C LEU A 488 20.49 13.83 -1.88
N ILE A 489 19.84 13.21 -2.86
CA ILE A 489 20.37 13.10 -4.22
C ILE A 489 20.81 14.52 -4.57
N SER A 490 22.12 14.79 -4.56
CA SER A 490 22.65 16.14 -4.76
C SER A 490 21.99 16.69 -6.01
N ASN A 491 21.31 17.83 -5.86
CA ASN A 491 20.54 18.51 -6.88
C ASN A 491 21.24 18.44 -8.24
N SER A 492 20.89 17.43 -9.04
CA SER A 492 20.87 17.62 -10.47
C SER A 492 19.75 18.62 -10.67
N THR A 493 20.09 19.85 -11.05
CA THR A 493 19.14 20.91 -11.44
C THR A 493 18.15 20.44 -12.50
N ASN A 494 18.38 19.28 -13.12
CA ASN A 494 17.40 18.54 -13.88
C ASN A 494 16.64 17.55 -12.97
N ALA A 495 15.47 17.97 -12.51
CA ALA A 495 14.47 17.09 -11.87
C ALA A 495 14.15 15.82 -12.70
N ASN A 496 14.44 15.84 -14.00
CA ASN A 496 14.24 14.74 -14.93
C ASN A 496 15.34 13.65 -14.89
N ASN A 497 16.48 13.87 -14.21
CA ASN A 497 17.58 12.89 -14.13
C ASN A 497 17.77 12.29 -12.73
N ILE A 498 16.76 12.43 -11.87
CA ILE A 498 16.72 11.95 -10.48
C ILE A 498 16.55 10.41 -10.39
N LEU A 499 16.57 9.64 -11.48
CA LEU A 499 16.24 8.19 -11.41
C LEU A 499 17.39 7.23 -11.72
N SER A 500 18.48 7.66 -12.38
CA SER A 500 19.52 6.73 -12.85
C SER A 500 20.75 6.64 -11.93
N THR A 501 21.23 7.76 -11.38
CA THR A 501 22.30 7.80 -10.35
C THR A 501 21.78 7.88 -8.92
N ALA A 502 20.49 8.23 -8.76
CA ALA A 502 19.83 8.33 -7.48
C ALA A 502 19.62 7.00 -6.77
N ALA A 503 19.52 5.88 -7.50
CA ALA A 503 19.22 4.57 -6.91
C ALA A 503 20.16 4.21 -5.75
N ALA A 504 21.45 4.55 -5.86
CA ALA A 504 22.45 4.31 -4.81
C ALA A 504 22.32 5.28 -3.62
N ALA A 505 22.10 6.58 -3.87
CA ALA A 505 21.92 7.58 -2.79
C ALA A 505 20.59 7.39 -2.05
N THR A 506 19.52 7.05 -2.77
CA THR A 506 18.23 6.67 -2.16
C THR A 506 18.32 5.33 -1.46
N ALA A 507 19.17 4.38 -1.87
CA ALA A 507 19.34 3.15 -1.07
C ALA A 507 19.86 3.46 0.34
N GLN A 508 20.69 4.50 0.49
CA GLN A 508 21.29 4.87 1.77
C GLN A 508 20.35 5.65 2.70
N SER A 509 19.44 6.47 2.17
CA SER A 509 18.58 7.30 3.03
C SER A 509 17.65 6.46 3.89
N GLY A 510 17.37 6.89 5.12
CA GLY A 510 16.28 6.31 5.91
C GLY A 510 14.91 6.53 5.26
N MET A 511 13.89 5.92 5.84
CA MET A 511 12.50 6.08 5.41
C MET A 511 11.67 6.70 6.52
N MET A 512 10.73 7.55 6.14
CA MET A 512 9.90 8.27 7.07
C MET A 512 8.42 8.10 6.73
N GLY A 513 7.60 7.88 7.75
CA GLY A 513 6.15 7.88 7.68
C GLY A 513 5.56 8.94 8.60
N LEU A 514 4.50 9.58 8.15
CA LEU A 514 3.65 10.47 8.95
C LEU A 514 2.22 9.92 8.95
N VAL A 515 1.63 9.77 10.12
CA VAL A 515 0.23 9.33 10.27
C VAL A 515 -0.46 10.26 11.26
N ALA A 516 -1.52 10.95 10.84
CA ALA A 516 -2.22 11.88 11.72
C ALA A 516 -3.71 11.95 11.40
N GLY A 517 -4.50 12.53 12.29
CA GLY A 517 -5.85 12.98 11.98
C GLY A 517 -5.85 14.02 10.88
N ASN A 518 -5.21 15.15 11.16
CA ASN A 518 -5.01 16.23 10.20
C ASN A 518 -3.51 16.42 9.94
N MET A 519 -3.14 16.79 8.72
CA MET A 519 -1.80 17.30 8.44
C MET A 519 -1.93 18.68 7.81
N ARG A 520 -1.04 19.59 8.18
CA ARG A 520 -1.09 20.96 7.69
C ARG A 520 0.29 21.51 7.43
N ILE A 521 0.53 22.09 6.25
CA ILE A 521 1.75 22.87 6.00
C ILE A 521 1.50 24.30 6.47
N THR A 522 2.29 24.80 7.41
CA THR A 522 2.11 26.16 7.93
C THR A 522 2.48 27.21 6.87
N ASP A 523 2.04 28.45 7.08
CA ASP A 523 2.41 29.61 6.26
C ASP A 523 3.73 30.23 6.71
N THR A 524 4.09 30.12 7.98
CA THR A 524 5.36 30.56 8.52
C THR A 524 6.15 29.45 9.22
N ASP A 525 7.47 29.59 9.27
CA ASP A 525 8.33 28.83 10.17
C ASP A 525 8.18 29.29 11.63
N ASP A 526 8.94 28.68 12.54
CA ASP A 526 8.92 29.04 13.97
C ASP A 526 9.39 30.46 14.28
N GLY A 527 10.17 31.05 13.36
CA GLY A 527 10.59 32.45 13.42
C GLY A 527 9.54 33.42 12.87
N GLY A 528 8.41 32.94 12.38
CA GLY A 528 7.40 33.75 11.70
C GLY A 528 7.77 34.11 10.26
N THR A 529 8.83 33.52 9.70
CA THR A 529 9.24 33.73 8.32
C THR A 529 8.32 32.97 7.39
N ALA A 530 7.79 33.62 6.35
CA ALA A 530 6.92 32.96 5.39
C ALA A 530 7.65 31.79 4.69
N LEU A 531 7.02 30.60 4.72
CA LEU A 531 7.49 29.43 4.00
C LEU A 531 7.16 29.60 2.51
N THR A 532 8.17 29.70 1.64
CA THR A 532 7.94 29.78 0.19
C THR A 532 8.05 28.40 -0.47
N ASN A 533 9.02 27.60 -0.06
CA ASN A 533 9.20 26.24 -0.57
C ASN A 533 9.36 25.27 0.60
N VAL A 534 8.61 24.17 0.55
CA VAL A 534 8.65 23.13 1.58
C VAL A 534 8.89 21.79 0.90
N SER A 535 9.89 21.03 1.35
CA SER A 535 10.11 19.66 0.91
C SER A 535 9.86 18.70 2.06
N VAL A 536 9.02 17.69 1.82
CA VAL A 536 8.69 16.63 2.77
C VAL A 536 9.05 15.29 2.15
N HIS A 537 9.98 14.59 2.76
CA HIS A 537 10.50 13.29 2.35
C HIS A 537 9.91 12.24 3.28
N ALA A 538 8.62 11.95 3.10
CA ALA A 538 7.89 11.01 3.92
C ALA A 538 6.69 10.47 3.15
N ILE A 539 6.28 9.25 3.49
CA ILE A 539 4.94 8.82 3.17
C ILE A 539 3.95 9.31 4.24
N CYS A 540 2.95 10.05 3.79
CA CYS A 540 2.04 10.80 4.65
C CYS A 540 0.63 10.21 4.56
N MET A 541 0.02 9.94 5.71
CA MET A 541 -1.37 9.51 5.83
C MET A 541 -2.17 10.42 6.78
N ALA A 542 -3.19 11.12 6.26
CA ALA A 542 -4.17 11.85 7.08
C ALA A 542 -5.52 11.13 7.12
N TYR A 543 -6.00 10.79 8.31
CA TYR A 543 -7.35 10.21 8.50
C TYR A 543 -8.48 11.20 8.21
N ASN A 544 -8.20 12.49 8.16
CA ASN A 544 -9.13 13.53 7.78
C ASN A 544 -8.57 14.38 6.62
N THR A 545 -7.86 15.47 6.87
CA THR A 545 -7.38 16.38 5.80
C THR A 545 -5.87 16.55 5.79
N PHE A 546 -5.29 16.74 4.60
CA PHE A 546 -3.93 17.27 4.44
C PHE A 546 -3.99 18.54 3.59
N ASN A 547 -3.78 19.73 4.19
CA ASN A 547 -3.90 21.04 3.54
C ASN A 547 -2.70 21.96 3.81
N ALA A 548 -2.70 23.13 3.18
CA ALA A 548 -1.84 24.23 3.57
C ALA A 548 -2.62 25.25 4.40
N THR A 549 -1.94 25.97 5.29
CA THR A 549 -2.47 27.16 5.95
C THR A 549 -2.66 28.29 4.95
N ASN A 550 -3.79 28.99 5.06
CA ASN A 550 -4.08 30.22 4.31
C ASN A 550 -3.82 30.09 2.79
N PRO A 551 -4.30 29.00 2.13
CA PRO A 551 -3.90 28.68 0.76
C PRO A 551 -4.33 29.73 -0.26
N SER A 552 -5.32 30.57 0.06
CA SER A 552 -5.84 31.63 -0.79
C SER A 552 -5.21 33.01 -0.57
N THR A 553 -4.42 33.20 0.49
CA THR A 553 -3.86 34.51 0.83
C THR A 553 -2.34 34.50 1.00
N ARG A 554 -1.71 33.32 1.09
CA ARG A 554 -0.25 33.21 1.17
C ARG A 554 0.41 33.38 -0.19
N ALA A 555 1.64 33.89 -0.18
CA ALA A 555 2.48 33.96 -1.37
C ALA A 555 2.65 32.60 -2.04
N ALA A 556 2.74 32.62 -3.38
CA ALA A 556 2.94 31.43 -4.19
C ALA A 556 4.27 30.73 -3.86
N GLY A 557 4.24 29.41 -3.87
CA GLY A 557 5.34 28.57 -3.43
C GLY A 557 5.32 27.16 -4.04
N VAL A 558 6.28 26.32 -3.67
CA VAL A 558 6.30 24.90 -4.08
C VAL A 558 6.32 23.98 -2.86
N PHE A 559 5.37 23.04 -2.83
CA PHE A 559 5.36 21.91 -1.91
C PHE A 559 5.86 20.65 -2.63
N ASN A 560 7.08 20.21 -2.30
CA ASN A 560 7.65 18.97 -2.81
C ASN A 560 7.39 17.84 -1.81
N LEU A 561 6.76 16.76 -2.26
CA LEU A 561 6.55 15.56 -1.47
C LEU A 561 7.28 14.39 -2.15
N ILE A 562 8.28 13.83 -1.49
CA ILE A 562 8.96 12.60 -1.92
C ILE A 562 8.51 11.46 -1.00
N GLY A 563 7.67 10.57 -1.50
CA GLY A 563 7.01 9.55 -0.68
C GLY A 563 5.62 9.25 -1.22
N GLY A 564 4.59 9.36 -0.39
CA GLY A 564 3.21 9.13 -0.80
C GLY A 564 2.24 10.06 -0.09
N TYR A 565 1.15 10.42 -0.75
CA TYR A 565 0.09 11.28 -0.22
C TYR A 565 -1.18 10.44 -0.07
N ILE A 566 -1.53 10.08 1.16
CA ILE A 566 -2.71 9.25 1.46
C ILE A 566 -3.63 10.06 2.37
N VAL A 567 -4.86 10.32 1.94
CA VAL A 567 -5.79 11.16 2.72
C VAL A 567 -7.22 10.65 2.65
N LYS A 568 -8.02 10.95 3.67
CA LYS A 568 -9.46 10.78 3.57
C LYS A 568 -10.07 11.87 2.70
N ASN A 569 -9.87 13.11 3.10
CA ASN A 569 -10.38 14.30 2.43
C ASN A 569 -9.20 15.09 1.89
N ASN A 570 -9.18 15.28 0.58
CA ASN A 570 -8.14 16.06 -0.06
C ASN A 570 -8.23 17.54 0.36
N GLY A 571 -7.12 18.12 0.81
CA GLY A 571 -7.11 19.47 1.39
C GLY A 571 -6.52 20.53 0.44
N THR A 572 -6.95 21.79 0.54
CA THR A 572 -6.49 22.85 -0.36
C THR A 572 -5.05 23.28 -0.09
N PHE A 573 -4.21 23.32 -1.13
CA PHE A 573 -2.82 23.81 -1.04
C PHE A 573 -2.62 25.20 -1.65
N GLY A 574 -3.47 25.61 -2.60
CA GLY A 574 -3.36 26.90 -3.27
C GLY A 574 -4.49 27.16 -4.27
N SER A 575 -4.42 28.30 -4.94
CA SER A 575 -5.22 28.65 -6.12
C SER A 575 -4.32 28.80 -7.35
N ALA A 576 -4.87 28.46 -8.52
CA ALA A 576 -4.22 28.71 -9.79
C ALA A 576 -5.10 29.60 -10.66
N LEU A 577 -4.44 30.44 -11.45
CA LEU A 577 -5.04 31.14 -12.58
C LEU A 577 -5.48 30.14 -13.67
N PRO A 578 -6.35 30.55 -14.61
CA PRO A 578 -6.83 29.66 -15.68
C PRO A 578 -5.72 29.03 -16.55
N ASP A 579 -4.56 29.70 -16.64
CA ASP A 579 -3.36 29.25 -17.35
C ASP A 579 -2.52 28.21 -16.58
N GLY A 580 -2.93 27.86 -15.36
CA GLY A 580 -2.24 26.92 -14.48
C GLY A 580 -1.12 27.53 -13.63
N THR A 581 -0.85 28.84 -13.75
CA THR A 581 0.09 29.57 -12.89
C THR A 581 -0.47 29.63 -11.48
N VAL A 582 0.37 29.36 -10.47
CA VAL A 582 -0.03 29.46 -9.06
C VAL A 582 -0.22 30.91 -8.70
N GLU A 583 -1.43 31.27 -8.26
CA GLU A 583 -1.77 32.63 -7.84
C GLU A 583 -1.44 32.81 -6.36
N ASN A 584 -1.94 31.89 -5.51
CA ASN A 584 -1.70 31.84 -4.07
C ASN A 584 -1.43 30.40 -3.63
N GLY A 585 -0.70 30.21 -2.53
CA GLY A 585 -0.46 28.87 -1.98
C GLY A 585 0.67 28.09 -2.64
N PHE A 586 0.60 26.76 -2.57
CA PHE A 586 1.65 25.88 -3.07
C PHE A 586 1.28 25.19 -4.39
N LEU A 587 2.20 25.22 -5.34
CA LEU A 587 2.33 24.21 -6.38
C LEU A 587 2.76 22.90 -5.73
N MET A 588 1.96 21.84 -5.85
CA MET A 588 2.32 20.53 -5.32
C MET A 588 3.07 19.70 -6.35
N ASN A 589 4.24 19.22 -5.95
CA ASN A 589 5.06 18.30 -6.70
C ASN A 589 5.22 16.98 -5.92
N ARG A 590 4.54 15.92 -6.36
CA ARG A 590 4.48 14.63 -5.64
C ARG A 590 5.28 13.58 -6.41
N ASN A 591 6.41 13.18 -5.85
CA ASN A 591 7.29 12.18 -6.43
C ASN A 591 7.23 10.92 -5.57
N PHE A 592 6.86 9.79 -6.17
CA PHE A 592 6.78 8.53 -5.42
C PHE A 592 8.15 7.98 -5.09
N ASP A 593 8.38 7.72 -3.81
CA ASP A 593 9.55 7.00 -3.35
C ASP A 593 9.26 5.49 -3.40
N GLN A 594 9.70 4.80 -4.47
CA GLN A 594 9.39 3.38 -4.67
C GLN A 594 9.82 2.51 -3.48
N ARG A 595 10.85 2.92 -2.72
CA ARG A 595 11.35 2.19 -1.54
C ARG A 595 10.25 1.98 -0.50
N VAL A 596 9.32 2.92 -0.36
CA VAL A 596 8.22 2.80 0.63
C VAL A 596 7.25 1.65 0.30
N THR A 597 7.22 1.17 -0.95
CA THR A 597 6.43 -0.01 -1.34
C THR A 597 7.08 -1.29 -0.81
N ASP A 598 8.37 -1.42 -1.06
CA ASP A 598 9.14 -2.62 -0.72
C ASP A 598 9.31 -2.73 0.79
N THR A 599 9.71 -1.60 1.38
CA THR A 599 10.06 -1.45 2.79
C THR A 599 9.30 -0.22 3.33
N PRO A 600 8.02 -0.34 3.73
CA PRO A 600 7.31 0.78 4.35
C PRO A 600 7.94 1.17 5.68
N PRO A 601 7.70 2.39 6.18
CA PRO A 601 8.01 2.75 7.56
C PRO A 601 7.43 1.74 8.56
N PRO A 602 8.09 1.51 9.71
CA PRO A 602 7.60 0.59 10.73
C PRO A 602 6.17 0.92 11.16
N ALA A 603 5.32 -0.09 11.29
CA ALA A 603 3.90 0.08 11.64
C ALA A 603 3.09 1.02 10.71
N PHE A 604 3.55 1.33 9.49
CA PHE A 604 2.75 2.13 8.56
C PHE A 604 1.43 1.43 8.21
N PRO A 605 0.29 2.14 8.09
CA PRO A 605 -1.00 1.48 7.93
C PRO A 605 -1.09 0.59 6.68
N ALA A 606 -1.56 -0.64 6.90
CA ALA A 606 -1.82 -1.60 5.84
C ALA A 606 -3.17 -1.30 5.16
N VAL A 607 -3.31 -1.71 3.90
CA VAL A 607 -4.64 -1.81 3.28
C VAL A 607 -5.29 -3.04 3.89
N GLU A 608 -6.34 -2.80 4.68
CA GLU A 608 -7.12 -3.89 5.24
C GLU A 608 -7.71 -4.74 4.12
N LYS A 609 -7.75 -6.06 4.34
CA LYS A 609 -8.46 -7.00 3.46
C LYS A 609 -7.95 -7.05 2.01
N GLN A 610 -6.69 -6.69 1.76
CA GLN A 610 -6.08 -6.91 0.45
C GLN A 610 -4.74 -7.61 0.60
N TYR A 611 -4.55 -8.67 -0.18
CA TYR A 611 -3.35 -9.49 -0.14
C TYR A 611 -2.73 -9.57 -1.54
N GLN A 612 -1.40 -9.46 -1.60
CA GLN A 612 -0.60 -9.69 -2.79
C GLN A 612 0.01 -11.08 -2.72
N ILE A 613 -0.10 -11.84 -3.80
CA ILE A 613 0.64 -13.10 -3.98
C ILE A 613 2.10 -12.73 -4.28
N LEU A 614 3.02 -13.16 -3.43
CA LEU A 614 4.46 -12.95 -3.55
C LEU A 614 5.12 -14.07 -4.36
N SER A 615 4.67 -15.30 -4.16
CA SER A 615 5.16 -16.47 -4.90
C SER A 615 4.10 -17.55 -4.98
N TYR A 616 4.28 -18.41 -5.97
CA TYR A 616 3.36 -19.49 -6.32
C TYR A 616 4.18 -20.72 -6.69
N GLN A 617 3.93 -21.85 -6.01
CA GLN A 617 4.58 -23.12 -6.23
C GLN A 617 3.53 -24.21 -6.46
N ARG A 618 3.71 -24.97 -7.54
CA ARG A 618 2.98 -26.22 -7.78
C ARG A 618 3.88 -27.38 -7.40
N ALA A 619 3.37 -28.30 -6.58
CA ALA A 619 4.02 -29.56 -6.28
C ALA A 619 3.08 -30.69 -6.69
N VAL A 620 3.55 -31.53 -7.60
CA VAL A 620 2.90 -32.81 -7.88
C VAL A 620 3.45 -33.75 -6.81
N THR A 621 2.66 -34.06 -5.79
CA THR A 621 2.96 -35.23 -4.98
C THR A 621 2.80 -36.42 -5.89
N SER A 622 3.89 -37.13 -6.19
CA SER A 622 3.79 -38.45 -6.81
C SER A 622 2.85 -39.29 -5.94
N LEU A 623 1.96 -40.06 -6.57
CA LEU A 623 1.27 -41.14 -5.87
C LEU A 623 2.36 -41.97 -5.17
N GLU A 624 2.30 -42.04 -3.84
CA GLU A 624 2.99 -43.12 -3.11
C GLU A 624 2.44 -44.46 -3.55
#